data_AF-A0A0D2QKJ5-F1
#
_entry.id   AF-A0A0D2QKJ5-F1
#
_cell.length_a   1.000
_cell.length_b   1.000
_cell.length_c   1.000
_cell.angle_alpha   90.00
_cell.angle_beta   90.00
_cell.angle_gamma   90.00
#
_symmetry.space_group_name_H-M   'P 1'
#
loop_
_entity.id
_entity.type
_entity.pdbx_description
1 polymer ?
#
loop_
_entity_poly.entity_id
_entity_poly.type
_entity_poly.pdbx_seq_one_letter_code
_entity_poly.pdbx_strand_id
1 'polypeptide(L)'
;MHSFGYRLNGLLTFAVTILALMCAITSLSDNFNTPSPSAEIKIMNINWFQKQPQGHDEVSLTMNVSADLQSLFTWNTKQVFVFVAAEYETRKNSLNQVSLWDAIIPAKEHAKFWIHTSNKYRFVDQVCSFR
;
A
#
# COMPACT_ATOMS: atom_id res chain seq x y z
N MET A 1 48.68 26.28 21.05
CA MET A 1 48.44 26.41 19.60
C MET A 1 47.15 25.68 19.25
N HIS A 2 46.07 26.40 18.98
CA HIS A 2 44.81 25.80 18.53
C HIS A 2 44.78 25.90 17.01
N SER A 3 45.31 24.88 16.32
CA SER A 3 45.32 24.85 14.85
C SER A 3 43.88 24.87 14.32
N PHE A 4 43.66 25.53 13.18
CA PHE A 4 42.36 25.60 12.52
C PHE A 4 41.74 24.21 12.33
N GLY A 5 42.55 23.20 12.00
CA GLY A 5 42.11 21.81 11.86
C GLY A 5 41.54 21.20 13.15
N TYR A 6 42.06 21.54 14.32
CA TYR A 6 41.54 21.01 15.59
C TYR A 6 40.17 21.62 15.95
N ARG A 7 39.94 22.90 15.62
CA ARG A 7 38.62 23.54 15.77
C ARG A 7 37.59 22.92 14.83
N LEU A 8 38.00 22.67 13.58
CA LEU A 8 37.14 22.02 12.58
C LEU A 8 36.79 20.58 12.99
N ASN A 9 37.76 19.83 13.52
CA ASN A 9 37.51 18.46 14.01
C ASN A 9 36.49 18.44 15.17
N GLY A 10 36.55 19.41 16.08
CA GLY A 10 35.56 19.54 17.16
C GLY A 10 34.14 19.80 16.64
N LEU A 11 34.00 20.73 15.68
CA LEU A 11 32.71 21.01 15.04
C LEU A 11 32.17 19.80 14.26
N LEU A 12 33.03 19.12 13.52
CA LEU A 12 32.64 17.97 12.71
C LEU A 12 32.22 16.79 13.60
N THR A 13 33.01 16.50 14.64
CA THR A 13 32.67 15.43 15.59
C THR A 13 31.34 15.74 16.29
N PHE A 14 31.11 16.99 16.68
CA PHE A 14 29.83 17.41 17.29
C PHE A 14 28.64 17.28 16.33
N ALA A 15 28.80 17.66 15.07
CA ALA A 15 27.76 17.49 14.06
C ALA A 15 27.43 16.00 13.82
N VAL A 16 28.45 15.15 13.72
CA VAL A 16 28.28 13.71 13.52
C VAL A 16 27.64 13.04 14.74
N THR A 17 27.99 13.44 15.96
CA THR A 17 27.37 12.86 17.17
C THR A 17 25.90 13.24 17.31
N ILE A 18 25.52 14.49 17.00
CA ILE A 18 24.10 14.89 16.96
C ILE A 18 23.34 14.09 15.90
N LEU A 19 23.92 13.94 14.71
CA LEU A 19 23.29 13.16 13.65
C LEU A 19 23.10 11.69 14.06
N ALA A 20 24.12 11.08 14.64
CA ALA A 20 24.06 9.71 15.14
C ALA A 20 22.97 9.54 16.22
N LEU A 21 22.84 10.51 17.12
CA LEU A 21 21.81 10.50 18.17
C LEU A 21 20.39 10.64 17.59
N MET A 22 20.19 11.52 16.60
CA MET A 22 18.92 11.64 15.90
C MET A 22 18.56 10.36 15.13
N CYS A 23 19.53 9.72 14.47
CA CYS A 23 19.35 8.42 13.82
C CYS A 23 18.98 7.32 14.83
N ALA A 24 19.60 7.31 16.01
CA ALA A 24 19.27 6.35 17.07
C ALA A 24 17.83 6.55 17.58
N ILE A 25 17.42 7.79 17.84
CA ILE A 25 16.05 8.10 18.32
C ILE A 25 15.01 7.71 17.27
N THR A 26 15.25 8.02 16.00
CA THR A 26 14.31 7.68 14.91
C THR A 26 14.17 6.16 14.75
N SER A 27 15.29 5.42 14.77
CA SER A 27 15.27 3.95 14.72
C SER A 27 14.56 3.31 15.92
N LEU A 28 14.76 3.85 17.12
CA LEU A 28 14.03 3.40 18.31
C LEU A 28 12.53 3.69 18.18
N SER A 29 12.15 4.87 17.71
CA SER A 29 10.75 5.26 17.53
C SER A 29 10.00 4.36 16.56
N ASP A 30 10.65 3.85 15.51
CA ASP A 30 10.02 2.93 14.57
C ASP A 30 9.68 1.58 15.23
N ASN A 31 10.49 1.11 16.18
CA ASN A 31 10.22 -0.14 16.92
C ASN A 31 9.02 -0.03 17.88
N PHE A 32 8.66 1.18 18.32
CA PHE A 32 7.49 1.39 19.18
C PHE A 32 6.17 1.53 18.42
N ASN A 33 6.21 1.68 17.09
CA ASN A 33 5.01 1.74 16.26
C ASN A 33 4.63 0.32 15.82
N THR A 34 3.67 -0.30 16.51
CA THR A 34 3.06 -1.56 16.06
C THR A 34 1.89 -1.26 15.12
N PRO A 35 1.99 -1.57 13.82
CA PRO A 35 0.90 -1.31 12.88
C PRO A 35 -0.23 -2.33 13.11
N SER A 36 -1.44 -1.82 13.37
CA SER A 36 -2.67 -2.61 13.42
C SER A 36 -3.68 -2.08 12.40
N PRO A 37 -3.45 -2.25 11.09
CA PRO A 37 -4.41 -1.85 10.07
C PRO A 37 -5.60 -2.81 10.06
N SER A 38 -6.79 -2.30 9.79
CA SER A 38 -7.99 -3.11 9.57
C SER A 38 -8.58 -2.79 8.21
N ALA A 39 -8.93 -3.81 7.44
CA ALA A 39 -9.58 -3.64 6.14
C ALA A 39 -10.68 -4.70 5.99
N GLU A 40 -11.85 -4.26 5.53
CA GLU A 40 -12.99 -5.09 5.24
C GLU A 40 -13.48 -4.76 3.83
N ILE A 41 -13.61 -5.79 3.01
CA ILE A 41 -14.05 -5.68 1.62
C ILE A 41 -15.34 -6.49 1.47
N LYS A 42 -16.40 -5.84 1.01
CA LYS A 42 -17.70 -6.47 0.72
C LYS A 42 -18.01 -6.35 -0.76
N ILE A 43 -18.19 -7.49 -1.42
CA ILE A 43 -18.65 -7.52 -2.81
C ILE A 43 -20.16 -7.28 -2.79
N MET A 44 -20.61 -6.22 -3.45
CA MET A 44 -22.01 -5.80 -3.41
C MET A 44 -22.78 -6.35 -4.60
N ASN A 45 -22.25 -6.22 -5.81
CA ASN A 45 -22.93 -6.62 -7.03
C ASN A 45 -21.93 -7.01 -8.13
N ILE A 46 -22.32 -7.96 -8.97
CA ILE A 46 -21.63 -8.29 -10.22
C ILE A 46 -22.43 -7.61 -11.34
N ASN A 47 -21.95 -6.45 -11.78
CA ASN A 47 -22.70 -5.59 -12.69
C ASN A 47 -22.85 -6.24 -14.07
N TRP A 48 -21.75 -6.80 -14.59
CA TRP A 48 -21.76 -7.48 -15.87
C TRP A 48 -20.66 -8.53 -15.97
N PHE A 49 -20.98 -9.59 -16.70
CA PHE A 49 -20.09 -10.66 -17.12
C PHE A 49 -20.23 -10.80 -18.63
N GLN A 50 -19.20 -10.42 -19.40
CA GLN A 50 -19.18 -10.68 -20.84
C GLN A 50 -18.09 -11.68 -21.16
N LYS A 51 -18.53 -12.79 -21.75
CA LYS A 51 -17.67 -13.77 -22.37
C LYS A 51 -17.31 -13.27 -23.75
N GLN A 52 -16.10 -12.74 -23.96
CA GLN A 52 -15.71 -12.31 -25.28
C GLN A 52 -15.44 -13.54 -26.17
N PRO A 53 -15.88 -13.53 -27.44
CA PRO A 53 -15.61 -14.60 -28.40
C PRO A 53 -14.11 -14.87 -28.62
N GLN A 54 -13.26 -13.87 -28.33
CA GLN A 54 -11.78 -13.95 -28.43
C GLN A 54 -11.09 -14.56 -27.21
N GLY A 55 -11.86 -15.02 -26.22
CA GLY A 55 -11.37 -15.83 -25.11
C GLY A 55 -10.98 -15.08 -23.84
N HIS A 56 -11.40 -13.81 -23.74
CA HIS A 56 -11.26 -12.99 -22.55
C HIS A 56 -12.61 -12.87 -21.86
N ASP A 57 -12.73 -13.43 -20.66
CA ASP A 57 -13.90 -13.22 -19.82
C ASP A 57 -13.67 -11.91 -19.06
N GLU A 58 -14.55 -10.93 -19.27
CA GLU A 58 -14.50 -9.63 -18.61
C GLU A 58 -15.60 -9.55 -17.54
N VAL A 59 -15.21 -9.17 -16.32
CA VAL A 59 -16.14 -8.99 -15.21
C VAL A 59 -16.00 -7.58 -14.64
N SER A 60 -17.15 -6.94 -14.41
CA SER A 60 -17.21 -5.74 -13.58
C SER A 60 -17.96 -6.02 -12.30
N LEU A 61 -17.31 -5.64 -11.21
CA LEU A 61 -17.73 -5.90 -9.85
C LEU A 61 -17.86 -4.55 -9.15
N THR A 62 -18.93 -4.39 -8.38
CA THR A 62 -19.10 -3.28 -7.45
C THR A 62 -18.76 -3.77 -6.06
N MET A 63 -17.84 -3.07 -5.39
CA MET A 63 -17.37 -3.43 -4.06
C MET A 63 -17.42 -2.24 -3.11
N ASN A 64 -17.69 -2.55 -1.84
CA ASN A 64 -17.55 -1.66 -0.72
C ASN A 64 -16.24 -1.97 -0.01
N VAL A 65 -15.36 -0.99 0.06
CA VAL A 65 -14.09 -1.10 0.77
C VAL A 65 -14.15 -0.16 1.97
N SER A 66 -14.06 -0.73 3.16
CA SER A 66 -13.81 0.00 4.41
C SER A 66 -12.41 -0.35 4.90
N ALA A 67 -11.58 0.65 5.12
CA ALA A 67 -10.26 0.43 5.69
C ALA A 67 -9.93 1.51 6.73
N ASP A 68 -9.26 1.08 7.79
CA ASP A 68 -8.63 1.92 8.79
C ASP A 68 -7.12 1.64 8.75
N LEU A 69 -6.42 2.54 8.07
CA LEU A 69 -4.98 2.48 7.82
C LEU A 69 -4.23 3.55 8.63
N GLN A 70 -4.88 4.20 9.59
CA GLN A 70 -4.29 5.29 10.37
C GLN A 70 -3.03 4.85 11.13
N SER A 71 -2.96 3.57 11.51
CA SER A 71 -1.82 2.96 12.19
C SER A 71 -0.57 2.80 11.31
N LEU A 72 -0.70 2.87 9.98
CA LEU A 72 0.42 2.82 9.04
C LEU A 72 1.14 4.17 8.89
N PHE A 73 0.48 5.27 9.29
CA PHE A 73 1.07 6.60 9.25
C PHE A 73 1.90 6.86 10.50
N THR A 74 3.22 6.73 10.37
CA THR A 74 4.21 7.14 11.37
C THR A 74 4.79 8.51 11.02
N TRP A 75 5.72 9.02 11.86
CA TRP A 75 6.46 10.26 11.58
C TRP A 75 7.22 10.24 10.24
N ASN A 76 7.64 9.05 9.76
CA ASN A 76 8.40 8.89 8.53
C ASN A 76 7.52 8.57 7.29
N THR A 77 6.29 8.08 7.50
CA THR A 77 5.41 7.67 6.39
C THR A 77 4.76 8.88 5.73
N LYS A 78 5.19 9.21 4.50
CA LYS A 78 4.62 10.32 3.73
C LYS A 78 3.36 9.97 2.95
N GLN A 79 3.27 8.74 2.43
CA GLN A 79 2.15 8.29 1.61
C GLN A 79 1.98 6.79 1.75
N VAL A 80 0.75 6.31 1.64
CA VAL A 80 0.41 4.88 1.64
C VAL A 80 -0.25 4.54 0.31
N PHE A 81 0.29 3.55 -0.39
CA PHE A 81 -0.32 3.00 -1.60
C PHE A 81 -1.14 1.77 -1.24
N VAL A 82 -2.42 1.77 -1.61
CA VAL A 82 -3.35 0.69 -1.32
C VAL A 82 -3.90 0.18 -2.63
N PHE A 83 -3.95 -1.14 -2.78
CA PHE A 83 -4.61 -1.77 -3.92
C PHE A 83 -5.41 -2.97 -3.45
N VAL A 84 -6.49 -3.25 -4.17
CA VAL A 84 -7.30 -4.45 -4.02
C VAL A 84 -6.95 -5.36 -5.19
N ALA A 85 -6.54 -6.58 -4.89
CA ALA A 85 -6.29 -7.61 -5.87
C ALA A 85 -7.26 -8.78 -5.68
N ALA A 86 -7.73 -9.33 -6.79
CA ALA A 86 -8.42 -10.61 -6.82
C ALA A 86 -7.40 -11.70 -7.19
N GLU A 87 -7.33 -12.72 -6.34
CA GLU A 87 -6.50 -13.90 -6.56
C GLU A 87 -7.40 -15.09 -6.86
N TYR A 88 -7.09 -15.82 -7.92
CA TYR A 88 -7.84 -16.99 -8.33
C TYR A 88 -6.92 -18.06 -8.90
N GLU A 89 -7.32 -19.31 -8.74
CA GLU A 89 -6.59 -20.47 -9.26
C GLU A 89 -7.29 -20.98 -10.53
N THR A 90 -6.49 -21.38 -11.52
CA THR A 90 -7.00 -22.02 -12.74
C THR A 90 -6.26 -23.35 -12.97
N ARG A 91 -6.82 -24.24 -13.79
CA ARG A 91 -6.15 -25.54 -14.07
C ARG A 91 -4.75 -25.41 -14.67
N LYS A 92 -4.44 -24.26 -15.29
CA LYS A 92 -3.13 -23.99 -15.91
C LYS A 92 -2.20 -23.19 -15.01
N ASN A 93 -2.72 -22.44 -14.05
CA ASN A 93 -1.92 -21.60 -13.18
C ASN A 93 -2.45 -21.64 -11.73
N SER A 94 -1.56 -21.96 -10.80
CA SER A 94 -1.85 -22.03 -9.37
C SER A 94 -2.09 -20.67 -8.74
N LEU A 95 -1.65 -19.56 -9.36
CA LEU A 95 -1.90 -18.22 -8.82
C LEU A 95 -2.03 -17.19 -9.95
N ASN A 96 -3.25 -16.76 -10.23
CA ASN A 96 -3.55 -15.60 -11.06
C ASN A 96 -3.95 -14.44 -10.15
N GLN A 97 -3.26 -13.30 -10.25
CA GLN A 97 -3.54 -12.09 -9.47
C GLN A 97 -3.88 -10.93 -10.41
N VAL A 98 -5.03 -10.29 -10.18
CA VAL A 98 -5.47 -9.13 -10.96
C VAL A 98 -5.83 -7.99 -10.01
N SER A 99 -5.22 -6.82 -10.21
CA SER A 99 -5.59 -5.61 -9.47
C SER A 99 -6.98 -5.12 -9.92
N LEU A 100 -7.90 -4.92 -8.99
CA LEU A 100 -9.25 -4.40 -9.25
C LEU A 100 -9.34 -2.89 -9.03
N TRP A 101 -8.60 -2.37 -8.05
CA TRP A 101 -8.64 -0.98 -7.64
C TRP A 101 -7.35 -0.58 -6.94
N ASP A 102 -6.99 0.69 -7.07
CA ASP A 102 -5.83 1.30 -6.43
C ASP A 102 -6.16 2.71 -5.95
N ALA A 103 -5.53 3.12 -4.85
CA ALA A 103 -5.54 4.49 -4.37
C ALA A 103 -4.25 4.84 -3.63
N ILE A 104 -3.91 6.13 -3.69
CA ILE A 104 -2.83 6.73 -2.91
C ILE A 104 -3.47 7.55 -1.79
N ILE A 105 -3.10 7.26 -0.55
CA ILE A 105 -3.54 8.00 0.62
C ILE A 105 -2.39 8.94 1.02
N PRO A 106 -2.55 10.27 0.85
CA PRO A 106 -1.46 11.22 1.05
C PRO A 106 -1.28 11.61 2.53
N ALA A 107 -2.29 11.42 3.37
CA ALA A 107 -2.25 11.87 4.76
C ALA A 107 -3.08 10.97 5.68
N LYS A 108 -2.70 10.94 6.96
CA LYS A 108 -3.36 10.16 8.02
C LYS A 108 -4.85 10.48 8.16
N GLU A 109 -5.24 11.73 7.92
CA GLU A 109 -6.63 12.19 7.98
C GLU A 109 -7.54 11.45 6.99
N HIS A 110 -6.99 11.02 5.86
CA HIS A 110 -7.71 10.26 4.82
C HIS A 110 -7.52 8.74 4.94
N ALA A 111 -6.78 8.27 5.95
CA ALA A 111 -6.43 6.85 6.10
C ALA A 111 -7.58 5.99 6.62
N LYS A 112 -8.65 6.62 7.13
CA LYS A 112 -9.90 5.96 7.46
C LYS A 112 -10.94 6.35 6.42
N PHE A 113 -11.32 5.41 5.59
CA PHE A 113 -12.27 5.66 4.51
C PHE A 113 -13.22 4.50 4.30
N TRP A 114 -14.38 4.84 3.77
CA TRP A 114 -15.35 3.90 3.25
C TRP A 114 -15.73 4.36 1.84
N ILE A 115 -15.50 3.50 0.85
CA ILE A 115 -15.75 3.81 -0.55
C ILE A 115 -16.62 2.74 -1.19
N HIS A 116 -17.61 3.21 -1.94
CA HIS A 116 -18.40 2.40 -2.85
C HIS A 116 -17.90 2.67 -4.27
N THR A 117 -17.20 1.69 -4.86
CA THR A 117 -16.61 1.84 -6.19
C THR A 117 -16.77 0.57 -7.01
N SER A 118 -16.91 0.74 -8.32
CA SER A 118 -16.70 -0.33 -9.28
C SER A 118 -15.20 -0.59 -9.47
N ASN A 119 -14.86 -1.76 -10.01
CA ASN A 119 -13.49 -2.06 -10.43
C ASN A 119 -12.97 -1.03 -11.45
N LYS A 120 -11.76 -0.53 -11.21
CA LYS A 120 -11.06 0.44 -12.07
C LYS A 120 -10.36 -0.28 -13.22
N TYR A 121 -9.76 -1.43 -12.94
CA TYR A 121 -9.15 -2.28 -13.97
C TYR A 121 -10.06 -3.46 -14.32
N ARG A 122 -10.00 -3.84 -15.59
CA ARG A 122 -10.78 -4.95 -16.13
C ARG A 122 -10.27 -6.25 -15.52
N PHE A 123 -11.18 -7.02 -14.93
CA PHE A 123 -10.88 -8.37 -14.50
C PHE A 123 -10.93 -9.27 -15.72
N VAL A 124 -9.78 -9.43 -16.38
CA VAL A 124 -9.60 -10.23 -17.59
C VAL A 124 -8.90 -11.52 -17.20
N ASP A 125 -9.56 -12.65 -17.41
CA ASP A 125 -8.87 -13.93 -17.40
C ASP A 125 -8.17 -14.13 -18.76
N GLN A 126 -6.88 -14.47 -18.72
CA GLN A 126 -6.11 -14.83 -19.93
C GLN A 126 -6.48 -16.23 -20.42
N VAL A 127 -7.19 -17.02 -19.62
CA VAL A 127 -7.61 -18.37 -19.96
C VAL A 127 -9.12 -18.44 -19.84
N CYS A 128 -9.85 -18.85 -20.89
CA CYS A 128 -11.26 -19.22 -20.80
C CYS A 128 -11.48 -20.30 -19.73
N SER A 129 -11.62 -19.90 -18.47
CA SER A 129 -11.70 -20.80 -17.32
C SER A 129 -12.99 -20.60 -16.53
N PHE A 130 -13.74 -19.52 -16.76
CA PHE A 130 -15.09 -19.40 -16.19
C PHE A 130 -16.04 -20.30 -16.98
N ARG A 131 -16.21 -21.52 -16.45
CA ARG A 131 -17.26 -22.47 -16.83
C ARG A 131 -18.21 -22.67 -15.66
#